data_AF-A0A3S4DC32-F1
#
_entry.id   AF-A0A3S4DC32-F1
#
_cell.length_a   1.000
_cell.length_b   1.000
_cell.length_c   1.000
_cell.angle_alpha   90.00
_cell.angle_beta   90.00
_cell.angle_gamma   90.00
#
_symmetry.space_group_name_H-M   'P 1'
#
loop_
_entity.id
_entity.type
_entity.pdbx_description
1 polymer ?
#
loop_
_entity_poly.entity_id
_entity_poly.type
_entity_poly.pdbx_seq_one_letter_code
_entity_poly.pdbx_strand_id
1 'polypeptide(L)' 'MAPYLSRQLEELGQVEKAVLRIALFELKMREDVPYKVAINEAIELAKTFGAEDSHKFVNGVLDKAAPSIRKKK' A
#
# COMPACT_ATOMS: atom_id res chain seq x y z
N MET A 1 -3.18 6.14 6.55
CA MET A 1 -3.09 6.33 5.09
C MET A 1 -2.79 7.79 4.75
N ALA A 2 -3.65 8.74 5.14
CA ALA A 2 -3.47 10.18 4.90
C ALA A 2 -2.05 10.76 5.10
N PRO A 3 -1.29 10.45 6.17
CA PRO A 3 0.03 11.07 6.38
C PRO A 3 1.11 10.61 5.38
N TYR A 4 0.85 9.58 4.58
CA TYR A 4 1.84 8.99 3.66
C TYR A 4 1.54 9.26 2.18
N LEU A 5 0.45 9.95 1.88
CA LEU A 5 0.05 10.26 0.52
C LEU A 5 0.74 11.53 0.04
N SER A 6 1.20 11.54 -1.22
CA SER A 6 1.73 12.75 -1.87
C SER A 6 0.63 13.64 -2.46
N ARG A 7 -0.62 13.17 -2.46
CA ARG A 7 -1.81 13.84 -3.02
C ARG A 7 -3.03 13.58 -2.14
N GLN A 8 -4.13 14.31 -2.35
CA GLN A 8 -5.33 14.18 -1.52
C GLN A 8 -5.99 12.80 -1.69
N LEU A 9 -6.71 12.35 -0.67
CA LEU A 9 -7.30 11.00 -0.60
C LEU A 9 -8.46 10.82 -1.59
N GLU A 10 -9.03 11.94 -2.01
CA GLU A 10 -10.09 12.12 -2.99
C GLU A 10 -9.57 12.04 -4.43
N GLU A 11 -8.27 12.30 -4.63
CA GLU A 11 -7.60 12.29 -5.93
C GLU A 11 -7.03 10.91 -6.31
N LEU A 12 -7.11 9.93 -5.40
CA LEU A 12 -6.70 8.55 -5.68
C LEU A 12 -7.73 7.85 -6.57
N GLY A 13 -7.21 7.05 -7.51
CA GLY A 13 -8.04 6.09 -8.22
C GLY A 13 -8.69 5.10 -7.25
N GLN A 14 -9.90 4.62 -7.59
CA GLN A 14 -10.63 3.69 -6.72
C GLN A 14 -9.83 2.40 -6.46
N VAL A 15 -9.09 1.93 -7.46
CA VAL A 15 -8.23 0.74 -7.33
C VAL A 15 -7.06 1.00 -6.39
N GLU A 16 -6.33 2.11 -6.55
CA GLU A 16 -5.22 2.47 -5.66
C GLU A 16 -5.69 2.57 -4.22
N LYS A 17 -6.86 3.17 -4.00
CA LYS A 17 -7.48 3.31 -2.70
C LYS A 17 -7.86 1.96 -2.09
N ALA A 18 -8.40 1.04 -2.88
CA ALA A 18 -8.73 -0.31 -2.44
C ALA A 18 -7.47 -1.10 -2.08
N VAL A 19 -6.46 -1.10 -2.96
CA VAL A 19 -5.17 -1.78 -2.76
C VAL A 19 -4.48 -1.28 -1.49
N LEU A 20 -4.37 0.05 -1.31
CA LEU A 20 -3.74 0.63 -0.13
C LEU A 20 -4.49 0.29 1.16
N ARG A 21 -5.83 0.24 1.13
CA ARG A 21 -6.63 -0.15 2.30
C ARG A 21 -6.34 -1.59 2.72
N ILE A 22 -6.31 -2.52 1.75
CA ILE A 22 -6.02 -3.93 1.99
C ILE A 22 -4.60 -4.08 2.55
N ALA A 23 -3.60 -3.51 1.85
CA ALA A 23 -2.19 -3.61 2.25
C ALA A 23 -1.94 -3.04 3.65
N LEU A 24 -2.52 -1.87 3.97
CA LEU A 24 -2.37 -1.26 5.29
C LEU A 24 -3.09 -2.05 6.39
N PHE A 25 -4.23 -2.67 6.06
CA PHE A 25 -4.92 -3.57 6.99
C PHE A 25 -4.07 -4.80 7.28
N GLU A 26 -3.53 -5.47 6.27
CA GLU A 26 -2.65 -6.63 6.45
C GLU A 26 -1.40 -6.28 7.25
N LEU A 27 -0.73 -5.18 6.90
CA LEU A 27 0.46 -4.72 7.63
C LEU A 27 0.19 -4.46 9.12
N LYS A 28 -1.03 -4.01 9.47
CA LYS A 28 -1.40 -3.67 10.84
C LYS A 28 -1.97 -4.84 11.64
N MET A 29 -2.79 -5.67 11.02
CA MET A 29 -3.65 -6.65 11.72
C MET A 29 -3.22 -8.09 11.48
N ARG A 30 -2.42 -8.38 10.44
CA ARG A 30 -2.03 -9.74 10.05
C ARG A 30 -0.56 -10.00 10.35
N GLU A 31 -0.29 -10.40 11.58
CA GLU A 31 1.07 -10.76 12.01
C GLU A 31 1.60 -12.03 11.33
N ASP A 32 0.71 -12.90 10.88
CA ASP A 32 1.00 -14.12 10.14
C ASP A 32 1.50 -13.89 8.71
N VAL A 33 1.23 -12.71 8.14
CA VAL A 33 1.69 -12.34 6.80
C VAL A 33 3.03 -11.58 6.91
N PRO A 34 4.11 -12.03 6.26
CA PRO A 34 5.37 -11.30 6.24
C PRO A 34 5.21 -9.93 5.56
N TYR A 35 5.77 -8.87 6.15
CA TYR A 35 5.56 -7.50 5.68
C TYR A 35 5.97 -7.30 4.21
N LYS A 36 7.06 -7.94 3.76
CA LYS A 36 7.53 -7.86 2.37
C LYS A 36 6.54 -8.48 1.39
N VAL A 37 5.86 -9.55 1.81
CA VAL A 37 4.87 -10.24 0.97
C VAL A 37 3.66 -9.34 0.78
N ALA A 38 3.11 -8.78 1.86
CA ALA A 38 1.97 -7.85 1.78
C ALA A 38 2.25 -6.64 0.87
N ILE A 39 3.47 -6.09 0.91
CA ILE A 39 3.87 -4.98 0.03
C ILE A 39 3.98 -5.45 -1.43
N ASN A 40 4.67 -6.56 -1.69
CA ASN A 40 4.83 -7.07 -3.06
C ASN A 40 3.48 -7.39 -3.71
N GLU A 41 2.59 -8.08 -3.01
CA GLU A 41 1.25 -8.42 -3.52
C GLU A 41 0.42 -7.17 -3.80
N ALA A 42 0.50 -6.15 -2.94
CA ALA A 42 -0.17 -4.88 -3.19
C ALA A 42 0.34 -4.17 -4.45
N ILE A 43 1.65 -4.24 -4.72
CA ILE A 43 2.26 -3.66 -5.93
C ILE A 43 1.81 -4.42 -7.17
N GLU A 44 1.79 -5.76 -7.12
CA GLU A 44 1.31 -6.58 -8.24
C GLU A 44 -0.18 -6.33 -8.52
N LEU A 45 -1.03 -6.26 -7.49
CA LEU A 45 -2.44 -5.87 -7.65
C LEU A 45 -2.59 -4.49 -8.31
N ALA A 46 -1.75 -3.52 -7.93
CA ALA A 46 -1.74 -2.20 -8.54
C ALA A 46 -1.26 -2.21 -10.00
N LYS A 47 -0.39 -3.15 -10.40
CA LYS A 47 0.00 -3.34 -11.81
C LYS A 47 -1.11 -3.98 -12.62
N THR A 48 -1.79 -4.97 -12.05
CA THR A 48 -2.84 -5.73 -12.76
C THR A 48 -4.12 -4.94 -12.94
N PHE A 49 -4.52 -4.16 -11.92
CA PHE A 49 -5.83 -3.50 -11.90
C PHE A 49 -5.77 -1.97 -11.90
N GLY A 50 -4.61 -1.39 -11.58
CA GLY A 50 -4.44 0.06 -11.50
C GLY A 50 -4.24 0.72 -12.86
N ALA A 51 -4.15 2.04 -12.84
CA ALA A 51 -3.75 2.81 -14.01
C ALA A 51 -2.23 2.67 -14.25
N GLU A 52 -1.78 3.19 -15.39
CA GLU A 52 -0.36 3.37 -15.64
C GLU A 52 0.27 4.15 -14.48
N ASP A 53 1.41 3.67 -13.98
CA ASP A 53 2.12 4.17 -12.79
C ASP A 53 1.46 4.00 -11.41
N SER A 54 0.25 3.42 -11.28
CA SER A 54 -0.38 3.17 -9.97
C SER A 54 0.51 2.33 -9.04
N HIS A 55 1.25 1.37 -9.58
CA HIS A 55 2.17 0.52 -8.82
C HIS A 55 3.35 1.31 -8.20
N LYS A 56 3.88 2.34 -8.89
CA LYS A 56 4.94 3.20 -8.36
C LYS A 56 4.43 4.03 -7.19
N PHE A 57 3.21 4.55 -7.32
CA PHE A 57 2.55 5.30 -6.27
C PHE A 57 2.29 4.42 -5.04
N VAL A 58 1.69 3.24 -5.22
CA VAL A 58 1.43 2.29 -4.13
C VAL A 58 2.72 1.90 -3.43
N ASN A 59 3.78 1.57 -4.17
CA ASN A 59 5.08 1.27 -3.58
C ASN A 59 5.60 2.43 -2.71
N GLY A 60 5.59 3.66 -3.23
CA GLY A 60 6.08 4.82 -2.50
C GLY A 60 5.29 5.14 -1.21
N VAL A 61 3.98 4.86 -1.19
CA VAL A 61 3.15 5.02 0.02
C VAL A 61 3.46 3.92 1.03
N LEU A 62 3.54 2.66 0.59
CA LEU A 62 3.78 1.51 1.48
C LEU A 62 5.19 1.52 2.06
N ASP A 63 6.21 1.95 1.31
CA ASP A 63 7.57 2.11 1.81
C ASP A 63 7.67 3.11 2.97
N LYS A 64 6.86 4.17 2.95
CA LYS A 64 6.77 5.15 4.05
C LYS A 64 5.92 4.65 5.21
N ALA A 65 4.82 3.95 4.93
CA ALA A 65 3.87 3.51 5.93
C ALA A 65 4.36 2.28 6.71
N ALA A 66 4.95 1.29 6.03
CA ALA A 66 5.31 0.01 6.63
C ALA A 66 6.24 0.12 7.84
N PRO A 67 7.33 0.94 7.84
CA PRO A 67 8.21 1.08 9.01
C PRO A 67 7.51 1.67 10.23
N SER A 68 6.48 2.50 10.02
CA SER A 68 5.68 3.11 11.09
C SER A 68 4.67 2.15 11.69
N ILE A 69 4.15 1.22 10.89
CA ILE A 69 3.13 0.25 11.30
C ILE A 69 3.76 -1.00 11.92
N ARG A 70 4.81 -1.51 11.29
CA ARG A 70 5.50 -2.73 11.71
C ARG A 70 7.00 -2.49 11.63
N LYS A 71 7.64 -2.23 12.78
CA LYS A 71 9.10 -2.15 12.87
C LYS A 71 9.69 -3.45 12.32
N LYS A 72 10.62 -3.36 11.37
CA LYS A 72 11.37 -4.51 10.85
C LYS A 72 11.86 -5.34 12.03
N LYS A 73 11.27 -6.53 12.22
CA LYS A 73 11.95 -7.61 12.94
C LYS A 73 12.95 -8.24 12.00
#